data_AF-A0A2D0HE44-F1
#
_entry.id   AF-A0A2D0HE44-F1
#
_cell.length_a   1.000
_cell.length_b   1.000
_cell.length_c   1.000
_cell.angle_alpha   90.00
_cell.angle_beta   90.00
_cell.angle_gamma   90.00
#
_symmetry.space_group_name_H-M   'P 1'
#
loop_
_entity.id
_entity.type
_entity.pdbx_description
1 polymer ?
#
loop_
_entity_poly.entity_id
_entity_poly.type
_entity_poly.pdbx_seq_one_letter_code
_entity_poly.pdbx_strand_id
1 'polypeptide(L)'
;MRARIENNILFIHREDLPEFKKGGSVVRNSYFWALRSIAGQASRYRDWEYEPEVWLALSRMLLSFAESGYLGIRETLLEFPLSQGEIPNLLRDASTWE
;
A
#
# COMPACT_ATOMS: atom_id res chain seq x y z
N MET A 1 2.07 -4.74 -4.94
CA MET A 1 0.73 -4.13 -4.93
C MET A 1 0.65 -3.12 -6.05
N ARG A 2 -0.14 -3.36 -7.08
CA ARG A 2 -0.30 -2.46 -8.22
C ARG A 2 -0.77 -1.10 -7.76
N ALA A 3 -0.03 -0.07 -8.17
CA ALA A 3 -0.18 1.28 -7.71
C ALA A 3 -0.13 2.27 -8.88
N ARG A 4 -0.90 3.35 -8.77
CA ARG A 4 -0.89 4.46 -9.73
C ARG A 4 -1.12 5.76 -9.00
N ILE A 5 -0.60 6.86 -9.52
CA ILE A 5 -0.88 8.20 -9.01
C ILE A 5 -1.65 8.98 -10.05
N GLU A 6 -2.82 9.48 -9.67
CA GLU A 6 -3.68 10.32 -10.50
C GLU A 6 -4.20 11.48 -9.65
N ASN A 7 -4.15 12.71 -10.17
CA ASN A 7 -4.58 13.91 -9.43
C ASN A 7 -3.96 14.04 -8.02
N ASN A 8 -2.68 13.65 -7.90
CA ASN A 8 -1.92 13.66 -6.64
C ASN A 8 -2.48 12.69 -5.56
N ILE A 9 -3.30 11.72 -5.95
CA ILE A 9 -3.79 10.64 -5.09
C ILE A 9 -3.13 9.34 -5.52
N LEU A 10 -2.57 8.61 -4.55
CA LEU A 10 -2.07 7.26 -4.77
C LEU A 10 -3.23 6.27 -4.65
N PHE A 11 -3.41 5.45 -5.68
CA PHE A 11 -4.36 4.35 -5.69
C PHE A 11 -3.63 3.03 -5.56
N ILE A 12 -4.09 2.15 -4.68
CA ILE A 12 -3.67 0.75 -4.61
C ILE A 12 -4.81 -0.12 -5.14
N HIS A 13 -4.50 -0.96 -6.13
CA HIS A 13 -5.50 -1.79 -6.80
C HIS A 13 -6.19 -2.74 -5.82
N ARG A 14 -7.52 -2.80 -5.87
CA ARG A 14 -8.35 -3.52 -4.88
C ARG A 14 -7.96 -4.99 -4.64
N GLU A 15 -7.45 -5.67 -5.67
CA GLU A 15 -7.12 -7.10 -5.62
C GLU A 15 -5.80 -7.38 -4.90
N ASP A 16 -4.98 -6.35 -4.70
CA ASP A 16 -3.68 -6.49 -4.06
C ASP A 16 -3.70 -5.99 -2.60
N LEU A 17 -4.86 -5.52 -2.14
CA LEU A 17 -5.07 -5.10 -0.76
C LEU A 17 -5.16 -6.31 0.17
N PRO A 18 -4.66 -6.20 1.41
CA PRO A 18 -4.81 -7.25 2.39
C PRO A 18 -6.29 -7.46 2.76
N GLU A 19 -6.62 -8.67 3.18
CA GLU A 19 -7.94 -9.00 3.71
C GLU A 19 -7.89 -9.24 5.22
N PHE A 20 -8.90 -8.75 5.93
CA PHE A 20 -9.12 -9.12 7.32
C PHE A 20 -9.66 -10.56 7.42
N LYS A 21 -9.05 -11.37 8.28
CA LYS A 21 -9.50 -12.73 8.56
C LYS A 21 -9.74 -12.94 10.05
N LYS A 22 -11.00 -13.20 10.44
CA LYS A 22 -11.35 -13.56 11.83
C LYS A 22 -10.62 -14.85 12.23
N GLY A 23 -9.87 -14.80 13.33
CA GLY A 23 -9.01 -15.91 13.77
C GLY A 23 -7.76 -16.12 12.91
N GLY A 24 -7.44 -15.18 12.01
CA GLY A 24 -6.22 -15.20 11.19
C GLY A 24 -4.98 -14.68 11.92
N SER A 25 -3.89 -14.54 11.17
CA SER A 25 -2.62 -14.00 11.68
C SER A 25 -2.80 -12.61 12.28
N VAL A 26 -2.32 -12.44 13.51
CA VAL A 26 -2.29 -11.14 14.19
C VAL A 26 -1.56 -10.11 13.34
N VAL A 27 -0.40 -10.46 12.77
CA VAL A 27 0.41 -9.53 11.96
C VAL A 27 -0.34 -9.08 10.71
N ARG A 28 -0.98 -10.00 9.98
CA ARG A 28 -1.72 -9.64 8.75
C ARG A 28 -2.96 -8.79 9.04
N ASN A 29 -3.66 -9.10 10.13
CA ASN A 29 -4.80 -8.28 10.55
C ASN A 29 -4.35 -6.90 11.04
N SER A 30 -3.22 -6.80 11.74
CA SER A 30 -2.62 -5.52 12.11
C SER A 30 -2.21 -4.72 10.88
N TYR A 31 -1.60 -5.38 9.89
CA TYR A 31 -1.24 -4.74 8.60
C TYR A 31 -2.46 -4.17 7.88
N PHE A 32 -3.53 -4.98 7.77
CA PHE A 32 -4.80 -4.54 7.21
C PHE A 32 -5.33 -3.28 7.91
N TRP A 33 -5.38 -3.28 9.24
CA TRP A 33 -5.91 -2.14 9.99
C TRP A 33 -5.01 -0.91 9.92
N ALA A 34 -3.69 -1.09 9.92
CA ALA A 34 -2.73 -0.01 9.80
C ALA A 34 -2.88 0.70 8.44
N LEU A 35 -2.88 -0.05 7.33
CA LEU A 35 -3.15 0.49 5.99
C LEU A 35 -4.49 1.21 5.94
N ARG A 36 -5.55 0.58 6.46
CA ARG A 36 -6.89 1.16 6.41
C ARG A 36 -7.02 2.46 7.20
N SER A 37 -6.28 2.59 8.30
CA SER A 37 -6.39 3.73 9.23
C SER A 37 -5.86 5.04 8.68
N ILE A 38 -4.96 4.98 7.68
CA ILE A 38 -4.35 6.16 7.04
C ILE A 38 -4.88 6.40 5.62
N ALA A 39 -5.78 5.57 5.12
CA ALA A 39 -6.36 5.73 3.80
C ALA A 39 -7.45 6.81 3.81
N GLY A 40 -7.42 7.71 2.83
CA GLY A 40 -8.49 8.68 2.58
C GLY A 40 -9.80 8.01 2.19
N GLN A 41 -9.71 6.95 1.38
CA GLN A 41 -10.83 6.05 1.04
C GLN A 41 -10.38 4.58 1.08
N ALA A 42 -11.13 3.75 1.81
CA ALA A 42 -10.86 2.32 1.96
C ALA A 42 -12.14 1.48 1.90
N SER A 43 -12.82 1.52 0.75
CA SER A 43 -14.04 0.75 0.52
C SER A 43 -13.72 -0.70 0.12
N ARG A 44 -14.68 -1.62 0.32
CA ARG A 44 -14.47 -3.05 0.06
C ARG A 44 -14.29 -3.39 -1.43
N TYR A 45 -14.86 -2.61 -2.34
CA TYR A 45 -14.97 -2.95 -3.76
C TYR A 45 -14.29 -1.94 -4.69
N ARG A 46 -13.38 -1.13 -4.15
CA ARG A 46 -12.64 -0.12 -4.90
C ARG A 46 -11.19 -0.12 -4.46
N ASP A 47 -10.37 0.50 -5.29
CA ASP A 47 -8.99 0.82 -4.95
C ASP A 47 -8.97 1.65 -3.66
N TRP A 48 -7.91 1.50 -2.87
CA TRP A 48 -7.69 2.36 -1.71
C TRP A 48 -6.90 3.59 -2.11
N GLU A 49 -7.28 4.72 -1.54
CA GLU A 49 -6.79 6.04 -1.91
C GLU A 49 -5.98 6.62 -0.75
N TYR A 50 -4.84 7.24 -1.08
CA TYR A 50 -3.96 7.89 -0.12
C TYR A 50 -3.51 9.25 -0.63
N GLU A 51 -3.81 10.29 0.15
CA GLU A 51 -3.38 11.65 -0.09
C GLU A 51 -1.88 11.84 0.22
N PRO A 52 -1.21 12.85 -0.37
CA PRO A 52 0.22 13.08 -0.17
C PRO A 52 0.64 13.22 1.30
N GLU A 53 -0.24 13.77 2.14
CA GLU A 53 -0.03 14.00 3.56
C GLU A 53 0.27 12.70 4.32
N VAL A 54 -0.20 11.56 3.83
CA VAL A 54 0.00 10.24 4.45
C VAL A 54 1.04 9.37 3.74
N TRP A 55 1.59 9.79 2.59
CA TRP A 55 2.54 8.97 1.81
C TRP A 55 3.81 8.61 2.59
N LEU A 56 4.32 9.53 3.41
CA LEU A 56 5.48 9.23 4.26
C LEU A 56 5.16 8.14 5.29
N ALA A 57 3.96 8.19 5.89
CA ALA A 57 3.52 7.18 6.84
C ALA A 57 3.30 5.82 6.15
N LEU A 58 2.68 5.84 4.96
CA LEU A 58 2.49 4.66 4.13
C LEU A 58 3.83 4.00 3.80
N SER A 59 4.78 4.74 3.25
CA SER A 59 6.11 4.23 2.88
C SER A 59 6.84 3.55 4.05
N ARG A 60 6.88 4.21 5.21
CA ARG A 60 7.51 3.66 6.43
C ARG A 60 6.82 2.39 6.92
N MET A 61 5.49 2.38 6.89
CA MET A 61 4.70 1.23 7.31
C MET A 61 4.94 0.04 6.38
N LEU A 62 4.90 0.27 5.05
CA LEU A 62 5.18 -0.75 4.05
C LEU A 62 6.55 -1.41 4.26
N LEU A 63 7.59 -0.60 4.43
CA LEU A 63 8.95 -1.08 4.71
C LEU A 63 9.02 -1.87 6.03
N SER A 64 8.44 -1.34 7.11
CA SER A 64 8.44 -2.01 8.42
C SER A 64 7.75 -3.38 8.37
N PHE A 65 6.65 -3.48 7.63
CA PHE A 65 5.93 -4.74 7.45
C PHE A 65 6.66 -5.70 6.50
N ALA A 66 7.37 -5.20 5.48
CA ALA A 66 8.24 -6.01 4.62
C ALA A 66 9.39 -6.66 5.43
N GLU A 67 10.05 -5.88 6.29
CA GLU A 67 11.16 -6.32 7.15
C GLU A 67 10.72 -7.31 8.24
N SER A 68 9.42 -7.36 8.56
CA SER A 68 8.89 -8.30 9.57
C SER A 68 8.97 -9.77 9.15
N GLY A 69 9.08 -10.07 7.84
CA GLY A 69 9.14 -11.43 7.30
C GLY A 69 7.80 -12.19 7.30
N TYR A 70 6.70 -11.58 7.72
CA TYR A 70 5.36 -12.23 7.78
C TYR A 70 4.49 -12.03 6.53
N LEU A 71 4.91 -11.14 5.63
CA LEU A 71 4.16 -10.75 4.43
C LEU A 71 5.04 -10.95 3.19
N GLY A 72 4.40 -11.24 2.07
CA GLY A 72 5.10 -11.32 0.79
C GLY A 72 5.54 -9.94 0.29
N ILE A 73 6.58 -9.93 -0.56
CA ILE A 73 7.07 -8.70 -1.21
C ILE A 73 5.94 -7.99 -1.97
N ARG A 74 5.12 -8.74 -2.72
CA ARG A 74 3.99 -8.18 -3.47
C ARG A 74 2.89 -7.58 -2.59
N GLU A 75 2.85 -7.90 -1.29
CA GLU A 75 1.90 -7.33 -0.35
C GLU A 75 2.40 -6.02 0.28
N THR A 76 3.70 -5.75 0.21
CA THR A 76 4.36 -4.67 0.95
C THR A 76 5.09 -3.68 0.06
N LEU A 77 5.18 -3.95 -1.25
CA LEU A 77 5.82 -3.08 -2.23
C LEU A 77 4.78 -2.49 -3.18
N LEU A 78 4.88 -1.21 -3.49
CA LEU A 78 4.08 -0.55 -4.53
C LEU A 78 4.67 -0.88 -5.91
N GLU A 79 3.87 -1.41 -6.82
CA GLU A 79 4.25 -1.76 -8.18
C GLU A 79 3.63 -0.74 -9.13
N PHE A 80 4.45 0.18 -9.65
CA PHE A 80 3.99 1.23 -10.57
C PHE A 80 4.15 0.81 -12.04
N PRO A 81 3.20 1.16 -12.92
CA PRO A 81 3.37 0.93 -14.35
C PRO A 81 4.47 1.84 -14.90
N LEU A 82 5.23 1.36 -15.88
CA LEU A 82 6.27 2.16 -16.54
C LEU A 82 5.75 3.48 -17.12
N SER A 83 4.46 3.52 -17.49
CA SER A 83 3.78 4.73 -17.99
C SER A 83 3.56 5.81 -16.93
N GLN A 84 3.73 5.51 -15.64
CA GLN A 84 3.67 6.50 -14.55
C GLN A 84 4.79 7.54 -14.67
N GLY A 85 5.93 7.19 -15.28
CA GLY A 85 7.06 8.08 -15.51
C GLY A 85 7.97 8.25 -14.29
N GLU A 86 7.48 8.92 -13.24
CA GLU A 86 8.25 9.16 -12.01
C GLU A 86 7.48 8.72 -10.77
N ILE A 87 8.20 8.04 -9.86
CA ILE A 87 7.70 7.72 -8.52
C ILE A 87 8.16 8.84 -7.58
N PRO A 88 7.26 9.48 -6.82
CA PRO A 88 7.63 10.49 -5.83
C PRO A 88 8.69 9.99 -4.85
N ASN A 89 9.64 10.86 -4.49
CA ASN A 89 10.76 10.48 -3.62
C ASN A 89 10.31 9.85 -2.28
N LEU A 90 9.19 10.29 -1.71
CA LEU A 90 8.64 9.72 -0.46
C LEU A 90 8.23 8.25 -0.59
N LEU A 91 7.84 7.81 -1.78
CA LEU A 91 7.37 6.46 -2.05
C LEU A 91 8.48 5.56 -2.63
N ARG A 92 9.56 6.14 -3.18
CA ARG A 92 10.59 5.44 -3.95
C ARG A 92 11.15 4.20 -3.26
N ASP A 93 11.44 4.29 -1.96
CA ASP A 93 12.04 3.18 -1.19
C ASP A 93 11.08 1.99 -1.02
N ALA A 94 9.77 2.25 -1.01
CA ALA A 94 8.73 1.23 -0.87
C ALA A 94 8.11 0.82 -2.23
N SER A 95 8.80 1.09 -3.34
CA SER A 95 8.24 0.96 -4.67
C SER A 95 9.15 0.24 -5.67
N THR A 96 8.54 -0.31 -6.71
CA THR A 96 9.18 -0.86 -7.90
C THR A 96 8.36 -0.52 -9.14
N TRP A 97 8.90 -0.85 -10.30
CA TRP A 97 8.18 -0.91 -11.56
C TRP A 97 7.58 -2.32 -11.77
N GLU A 98 6.42 -2.39 -12.44
CA GLU A 98 5.80 -3.63 -12.95
C GLU A 98 6.69 -4.39 -13.96
#